data_AF-A0A1H8V2B8-F1
#
_entry.id   AF-A0A1H8V2B8-F1
#
_cell.length_a   1.000
_cell.length_b   1.000
_cell.length_c   1.000
_cell.angle_alpha   90.00
_cell.angle_beta   90.00
_cell.angle_gamma   90.00
#
_symmetry.space_group_name_H-M   'P 1'
#
loop_
_entity.id
_entity.type
_entity.pdbx_description
1 polymer ?
#
loop_
_entity_poly.entity_id
_entity_poly.type
_entity_poly.pdbx_seq_one_letter_code
_entity_poly.pdbx_strand_id
1 'polypeptide(L)'
;MDIVYATLRRSPTVTETHGEVGEVTAILWAHATSDDGLEHVSGRCEADRLDLLLYFLSFTPGRPQAPARAGALLARCYQASPAMRRRYLAPGDKSGLTPGSGGTTV
;
A
#
# COMPACT_ATOMS: atom_id res chain seq x y z
N MET A 1 -12.53 15.85 0.18
CA MET A 1 -11.92 14.59 0.59
C MET A 1 -11.26 14.00 -0.63
N ASP A 2 -10.02 13.57 -0.49
CA ASP A 2 -9.26 12.91 -1.56
C ASP A 2 -9.25 11.40 -1.30
N ILE A 3 -9.48 10.59 -2.34
CA ILE A 3 -9.45 9.13 -2.22
C ILE A 3 -8.27 8.61 -3.03
N VAL A 4 -7.42 7.82 -2.39
CA VAL A 4 -6.28 7.16 -3.03
C VAL A 4 -6.52 5.66 -3.02
N TYR A 5 -6.53 5.07 -4.21
CA TYR A 5 -6.47 3.62 -4.36
C TYR A 5 -5.02 3.17 -4.30
N ALA A 6 -4.73 2.17 -3.47
CA ALA A 6 -3.42 1.56 -3.34
C ALA A 6 -3.53 0.04 -3.31
N THR A 7 -2.49 -0.62 -3.80
CA THR A 7 -2.41 -2.08 -3.82
C THR A 7 -1.13 -2.53 -3.13
N LEU A 8 -1.24 -3.49 -2.22
CA LEU A 8 -0.12 -4.20 -1.62
C LEU A 8 -0.04 -5.59 -2.24
N ARG A 9 1.00 -5.83 -3.05
CA ARG A 9 1.25 -7.16 -3.63
C ARG A 9 1.85 -8.07 -2.58
N ARG A 10 1.30 -9.29 -2.44
CA ARG A 10 1.86 -10.28 -1.52
C ARG A 10 3.15 -10.86 -2.07
N SER A 11 4.02 -11.25 -1.14
CA SER A 11 5.17 -12.09 -1.47
C SER A 11 4.68 -13.46 -1.95
N PRO A 12 5.30 -14.08 -2.98
CA PRO A 12 4.84 -15.35 -3.56
C PRO A 12 4.77 -16.52 -2.57
N THR A 13 5.51 -16.43 -1.47
CA THR A 13 5.59 -17.45 -0.42
C THR A 13 4.52 -17.28 0.66
N VAL A 14 3.65 -16.28 0.54
CA VAL A 14 2.63 -15.93 1.54
C VAL A 14 1.24 -16.13 0.96
N THR A 15 0.47 -17.03 1.57
CA THR A 15 -0.94 -17.23 1.25
C THR A 15 -1.81 -16.20 1.97
N GLU A 16 -3.00 -15.94 1.42
CA GLU A 16 -4.02 -15.15 2.08
C GLU A 16 -4.22 -15.63 3.53
N THR A 17 -4.29 -14.68 4.46
CA THR A 17 -4.52 -14.97 5.88
C THR A 17 -5.82 -14.31 6.31
N HIS A 18 -6.68 -15.06 7.01
CA HIS A 18 -7.90 -14.50 7.56
C HIS A 18 -7.62 -13.27 8.44
N GLY A 19 -8.40 -12.19 8.27
CA GLY A 19 -8.24 -10.96 9.04
C GLY A 19 -7.16 -9.98 8.54
N GLU A 20 -6.53 -10.27 7.40
CA GLU A 20 -5.46 -9.45 6.82
C GLU A 20 -5.84 -7.97 6.63
N VAL A 21 -7.06 -7.67 6.14
CA VAL A 21 -7.57 -6.29 6.01
C VAL A 21 -7.53 -5.56 7.35
N GLY A 22 -7.98 -6.22 8.43
CA GLY A 22 -8.02 -5.64 9.76
C GLY A 22 -6.63 -5.35 10.31
N GLU A 23 -5.69 -6.29 10.12
CA GLU A 23 -4.30 -6.12 10.56
C GLU A 23 -3.62 -4.96 9.82
N VAL A 24 -3.75 -4.87 8.48
CA VAL A 24 -3.18 -3.75 7.72
C VAL A 24 -3.84 -2.43 8.09
N THR A 25 -5.14 -2.42 8.32
CA THR A 25 -5.86 -1.21 8.77
C THR A 25 -5.35 -0.75 10.14
N ALA A 26 -5.13 -1.68 11.08
CA ALA A 26 -4.57 -1.36 12.39
C ALA A 26 -3.14 -0.80 12.28
N ILE A 27 -2.31 -1.38 11.41
CA ILE A 27 -0.94 -0.88 11.15
C ILE A 27 -0.98 0.53 10.56
N LEU A 28 -1.86 0.79 9.58
CA LEU A 28 -2.04 2.12 8.99
C LEU A 28 -2.38 3.15 10.06
N TRP A 29 -3.34 2.86 10.93
CA TRP A 29 -3.71 3.76 12.02
C TRP A 29 -2.62 3.93 13.07
N ALA A 30 -1.87 2.88 13.38
CA ALA A 30 -0.77 2.95 14.34
C ALA A 30 0.41 3.85 13.88
N HIS A 31 0.55 4.05 12.56
CA HIS A 31 1.64 4.84 11.97
C HIS A 31 1.19 6.11 11.24
N ALA A 32 -0.10 6.37 11.21
CA ALA A 32 -0.66 7.62 10.72
C ALA A 32 -0.37 8.76 11.70
N THR A 33 -0.07 9.92 11.16
CA THR A 33 0.08 11.19 11.87
C THR A 33 -1.03 12.16 11.45
N SER A 34 -1.24 13.23 12.21
CA SER A 34 -2.13 14.32 11.81
C SER A 34 -1.79 14.89 10.43
N ASP A 35 -0.49 14.88 10.09
CA ASP A 35 0.07 15.43 8.85
C ASP A 35 -0.13 14.51 7.63
N ASP A 36 -0.44 13.23 7.84
CA ASP A 36 -0.95 12.37 6.77
C ASP A 36 -2.40 12.74 6.44
N GLY A 37 -3.21 13.03 7.47
CA GLY A 37 -4.61 13.43 7.30
C GLY A 37 -5.50 12.29 6.83
N LEU A 38 -5.18 11.08 7.26
CA LEU A 38 -5.98 9.87 7.04
C LEU A 38 -7.28 9.97 7.85
N GLU A 39 -8.42 9.84 7.17
CA GLU A 39 -9.74 9.88 7.79
C GLU A 39 -10.38 8.49 7.87
N HIS A 40 -10.19 7.70 6.81
CA HIS A 40 -10.78 6.38 6.72
C HIS A 40 -9.91 5.44 5.88
N VAL A 41 -10.05 4.15 6.13
CA VAL A 41 -9.42 3.07 5.38
C VAL A 41 -10.45 1.99 5.17
N SER A 42 -10.59 1.56 3.92
CA SER A 42 -11.26 0.30 3.60
C SER A 42 -10.33 -0.57 2.77
N GLY A 43 -10.52 -1.88 2.85
CA GLY A 43 -9.67 -2.83 2.16
C GLY A 43 -10.43 -4.05 1.70
N ARG A 44 -9.88 -4.69 0.68
CA ARG A 44 -10.39 -5.92 0.08
C ARG A 44 -9.23 -6.87 -0.18
N CYS A 45 -9.33 -8.08 0.35
CA CYS A 45 -8.39 -9.14 0.02
C CYS A 45 -8.74 -9.75 -1.33
N GLU A 46 -7.70 -9.92 -2.14
CA GLU A 46 -7.71 -10.71 -3.37
C GLU A 46 -6.72 -11.87 -3.21
N ALA A 47 -6.59 -12.76 -4.18
CA ALA A 47 -5.73 -13.95 -4.05
C ALA A 47 -4.23 -13.61 -3.90
N ASP A 48 -3.74 -12.58 -4.59
CA ASP A 48 -2.32 -12.22 -4.68
C ASP A 48 -1.99 -10.83 -4.11
N ARG A 49 -3.00 -10.09 -3.66
CA ARG A 49 -2.86 -8.71 -3.20
C ARG A 49 -3.92 -8.33 -2.18
N LEU A 50 -3.64 -7.21 -1.51
CA LEU A 50 -4.61 -6.45 -0.73
C LEU A 50 -4.84 -5.10 -1.43
N ASP A 51 -6.08 -4.83 -1.81
CA ASP A 51 -6.48 -3.55 -2.38
C ASP A 51 -7.05 -2.65 -1.27
N LEU A 52 -6.65 -1.38 -1.26
CA LEU A 52 -6.97 -0.39 -0.24
C LEU A 52 -7.58 0.86 -0.86
N LEU A 53 -8.58 1.41 -0.20
CA LEU A 53 -9.05 2.79 -0.41
C LEU A 53 -8.69 3.61 0.83
N LEU A 54 -7.83 4.60 0.61
CA LEU A 54 -7.37 5.51 1.64
C LEU A 54 -8.05 6.86 1.45
N TYR A 55 -8.77 7.30 2.46
CA TYR A 55 -9.53 8.54 2.44
C TYR A 55 -8.77 9.60 3.23
N PHE A 56 -8.49 10.73 2.59
CA PHE A 56 -7.72 11.82 3.16
C PHE A 56 -8.51 13.12 3.22
N LEU A 57 -8.23 13.89 4.27
CA LEU A 57 -8.63 15.29 4.35
C LEU A 57 -8.16 16.03 3.10
N SER A 58 -9.07 16.85 2.54
CA SER A 58 -8.82 17.67 1.36
C SER A 58 -7.55 18.49 1.50
N PHE A 59 -6.89 18.69 0.36
CA PHE A 59 -5.71 19.55 0.23
C PHE A 59 -5.83 20.88 1.00
N THR A 60 -4.74 21.20 1.70
CA THR A 60 -4.48 22.53 2.27
C THR A 60 -3.24 23.08 1.55
N PRO A 61 -3.21 24.38 1.16
CA PRO A 61 -2.04 25.00 0.55
C PRO A 61 -0.77 24.70 1.36
N GLY A 62 0.29 24.23 0.67
CA GLY A 62 1.57 23.85 1.29
C GLY A 62 1.67 22.39 1.76
N ARG A 63 0.58 21.61 1.74
CA ARG A 63 0.60 20.17 2.06
C ARG A 63 0.86 19.32 0.81
N PRO A 64 1.60 18.20 0.89
CA PRO A 64 1.70 17.26 -0.22
C PRO A 64 0.34 16.72 -0.68
N GLN A 65 0.21 16.43 -1.97
CA GLN A 65 -1.01 15.84 -2.53
C GLN A 65 -1.29 14.46 -1.90
N ALA A 66 -2.56 14.04 -1.90
CA ALA A 66 -2.99 12.79 -1.26
C ALA A 66 -2.19 11.54 -1.70
N PRO A 67 -1.85 11.34 -3.00
CA PRO A 67 -1.03 10.20 -3.40
C PRO A 67 0.37 10.18 -2.77
N ALA A 68 1.01 11.34 -2.63
CA ALA A 68 2.32 11.44 -1.99
C ALA A 68 2.24 11.12 -0.48
N ARG A 69 1.18 11.61 0.19
CA ARG A 69 0.91 11.29 1.60
C ARG A 69 0.64 9.79 1.80
N ALA A 70 -0.18 9.20 0.94
CA ALA A 70 -0.44 7.76 0.94
C ALA A 70 0.84 6.95 0.76
N GLY A 71 1.68 7.31 -0.22
CA GLY A 71 2.97 6.66 -0.45
C GLY A 71 3.90 6.75 0.76
N ALA A 72 4.00 7.93 1.38
CA ALA A 72 4.82 8.13 2.58
C ALA A 72 4.31 7.31 3.78
N LEU A 73 3.00 7.27 4.00
CA LEU A 73 2.38 6.46 5.05
C LEU A 73 2.63 4.96 4.82
N LEU A 74 2.41 4.47 3.60
CA LEU A 74 2.62 3.06 3.26
C LEU A 74 4.09 2.66 3.40
N ALA A 75 5.02 3.51 2.97
CA ALA A 75 6.45 3.30 3.14
C ALA A 75 6.83 3.23 4.64
N ARG A 76 6.31 4.14 5.46
CA ARG A 76 6.52 4.14 6.92
C ARG A 76 5.96 2.87 7.57
N CYS A 77 4.75 2.46 7.21
CA CYS A 77 4.15 1.21 7.70
C CYS A 77 5.00 -0.01 7.30
N TYR A 78 5.47 -0.05 6.05
CA TYR A 78 6.33 -1.12 5.57
C TYR A 78 7.65 -1.17 6.35
N GLN A 79 8.31 -0.03 6.57
CA GLN A 79 9.56 0.01 7.32
C GLN A 79 9.39 -0.40 8.80
N ALA A 80 8.33 0.10 9.45
CA ALA A 80 8.12 -0.09 10.88
C ALA A 80 7.50 -1.44 11.26
N SER A 81 6.75 -2.08 10.37
CA SER A 81 6.03 -3.33 10.67
C SER A 81 6.73 -4.57 10.08
N PRO A 82 7.26 -5.49 10.91
CA PRO A 82 7.75 -6.78 10.44
C PRO A 82 6.68 -7.61 9.72
N ALA A 83 5.41 -7.48 10.12
CA ALA A 83 4.29 -8.16 9.47
C ALA A 83 4.11 -7.68 8.02
N MET A 84 4.21 -6.36 7.79
CA MET A 84 4.16 -5.79 6.44
C MET A 84 5.32 -6.30 5.57
N ARG A 85 6.55 -6.26 6.07
CA ARG A 85 7.74 -6.71 5.31
C ARG A 85 7.73 -8.19 4.97
N ARG A 86 7.20 -9.01 5.89
CA ARG A 86 7.11 -10.46 5.67
C ARG A 86 6.05 -10.80 4.62
N ARG A 87 4.95 -10.05 4.56
CA ARG A 87 3.79 -10.39 3.72
C ARG A 87 3.77 -9.71 2.36
N TYR A 88 4.27 -8.49 2.25
CA TYR A 88 4.13 -7.69 1.03
C TYR A 88 5.47 -7.36 0.39
N LEU A 89 5.44 -7.10 -0.91
CA LEU A 89 6.55 -6.48 -1.62
C LEU A 89 6.71 -5.03 -1.20
N ALA A 90 7.92 -4.47 -1.38
CA ALA A 90 8.19 -3.09 -1.00
C ALA A 90 7.29 -2.11 -1.81
N PRO A 91 6.73 -1.07 -1.17
CA PRO A 91 5.95 -0.05 -1.87
C PRO A 91 6.80 0.64 -2.94
N GLY A 92 6.38 0.56 -4.21
CA GLY A 92 7.11 1.14 -5.34
C GLY A 92 8.01 0.16 -6.09
N ASP A 93 8.06 -1.11 -5.68
CA ASP A 93 8.77 -2.14 -6.42
C ASP A 93 8.02 -2.44 -7.74
N LYS A 94 8.51 -1.85 -8.85
CA LYS A 94 8.01 -2.09 -10.21
C LYS A 94 8.45 -3.45 -10.76
N SER A 95 9.03 -4.33 -9.95
CA SER A 95 9.64 -5.59 -10.41
C SER A 95 8.64 -6.65 -10.90
N GLY A 96 7.34 -6.33 -10.96
CA GLY A 96 6.32 -7.10 -11.70
C GLY A 96 6.22 -6.78 -13.20
N LEU A 97 6.95 -5.77 -13.71
CA LEU A 97 7.08 -5.53 -15.14
C LEU A 97 8.39 -6.15 -15.63
N THR A 98 8.38 -7.44 -15.96
CA THR A 98 9.40 -7.97 -16.87
C THR A 98 9.15 -7.32 -18.23
N PRO A 99 10.07 -6.50 -18.80
CA PRO A 99 10.02 -6.24 -20.22
C PRO A 99 10.21 -7.58 -20.90
N GLY A 100 9.20 -8.02 -21.68
CA GLY A 100 9.27 -9.24 -22.45
C GLY A 100 10.57 -9.24 -23.25
N SER A 101 11.42 -10.23 -22.99
CA SER A 101 12.58 -10.50 -23.83
C SER A 101 12.07 -10.74 -25.24
N GLY A 102 12.26 -9.75 -26.11
CA GLY A 102 12.18 -9.92 -27.54
C GLY A 102 13.33 -10.83 -27.96
N GLY A 103 13.09 -12.13 -27.91
CA GLY A 103 13.92 -13.12 -28.58
C GLY A 103 13.68 -13.00 -30.08
N THR A 104 14.52 -12.23 -30.77
CA THR A 104 14.69 -12.37 -32.21
C THR A 104 15.56 -13.60 -32.45
N THR A 105 14.93 -14.66 -32.97
CA THR A 105 15.62 -15.83 -33.50
C THR A 105 15.22 -16.00 -34.96
N VAL A 106 16.27 -15.94 -35.81
CA VAL A 106 16.42 -16.21 -37.25
C VAL A 106 15.76 -15.27 -38.25
#